data_AF-A0A7S2JPG0-F1
#
_entry.id   AF-A0A7S2JPG0-F1
#
_cell.length_a   1.000
_cell.length_b   1.000
_cell.length_c   1.000
_cell.angle_alpha   90.00
_cell.angle_beta   90.00
_cell.angle_gamma   90.00
#
_symmetry.space_group_name_H-M   'P 1'
#
loop_
_entity.id
_entity.type
_entity.pdbx_description
1 polymer ?
#
loop_
_entity_poly.entity_id
_entity_poly.type
_entity_poly.pdbx_seq_one_letter_code
_entity_poly.pdbx_strand_id
1 'polypeptide(L)'
;ARAGATVVISKLDESRSDIHASVKEKRGQRALFYDLDLLCYWQGHCSIGLEEPASMKGEFRLYNVGQDTTFCEGGDPHTSYLYSLGFPPKYTNDDDCELWAKHLKYEASELFELVSAIVGECIRALTAKVC
;
A
#
# COMPACT_ATOMS: atom_id res chain seq x y z
N ALA A 1 10.90 -9.55 -6.87
CA ALA A 1 11.34 -10.83 -6.28
C ALA A 1 12.72 -11.21 -6.78
N ARG A 2 13.76 -10.65 -6.15
CA ARG A 2 15.10 -11.26 -6.23
C ARG A 2 15.01 -12.71 -5.76
N ALA A 3 15.74 -13.62 -6.40
CA ALA A 3 15.73 -15.03 -6.05
C ALA A 3 16.02 -15.20 -4.54
N GLY A 4 15.04 -15.70 -3.79
CA GLY A 4 15.15 -15.94 -2.34
C GLY A 4 14.40 -14.97 -1.43
N ALA A 5 13.75 -13.91 -1.94
CA ALA A 5 12.85 -13.07 -1.15
C ALA A 5 11.46 -12.98 -1.80
N THR A 6 10.41 -13.15 -1.02
CA THR A 6 9.01 -13.05 -1.48
C THR A 6 8.20 -12.29 -0.45
N VAL A 7 7.42 -11.29 -0.91
CA VAL A 7 6.49 -10.51 -0.08
C VAL A 7 5.12 -10.60 -0.71
N VAL A 8 4.08 -10.77 0.11
CA VAL A 8 2.68 -10.80 -0.31
C VAL A 8 1.81 -10.02 0.65
N ILE A 9 0.77 -9.38 0.13
CA ILE A 9 -0.36 -8.91 0.95
C ILE A 9 -1.09 -10.14 1.47
N SER A 10 -1.21 -10.27 2.78
CA SER A 10 -1.82 -11.43 3.44
C SER A 10 -3.27 -11.17 3.83
N LYS A 11 -3.64 -9.92 4.13
CA LYS A 11 -4.98 -9.55 4.57
C LYS A 11 -5.26 -8.06 4.37
N LEU A 12 -6.50 -7.70 4.02
CA LEU A 12 -7.06 -6.36 4.22
C LEU A 12 -7.80 -6.33 5.56
N ASP A 13 -7.54 -5.32 6.39
CA ASP A 13 -8.26 -5.08 7.64
C ASP A 13 -9.44 -4.13 7.40
N GLU A 14 -10.57 -4.68 6.97
CA GLU A 14 -11.79 -3.91 6.72
C GLU A 14 -12.30 -3.16 7.97
N SER A 15 -12.00 -3.66 9.18
CA SER A 15 -12.47 -3.04 10.43
C SER A 15 -11.72 -1.75 10.79
N ARG A 16 -10.48 -1.64 10.29
CA ARG A 16 -9.59 -0.49 10.50
C ARG A 16 -9.39 0.32 9.22
N SER A 17 -10.03 -0.08 8.13
CA SER A 17 -10.05 0.65 6.87
C SER A 17 -11.30 1.52 6.81
N ASP A 18 -11.17 2.73 6.29
CA ASP A 18 -12.30 3.58 5.95
C ASP A 18 -12.52 3.54 4.44
N ILE A 19 -13.69 3.07 4.02
CA ILE A 19 -14.02 2.91 2.61
C ILE A 19 -15.35 3.60 2.39
N HIS A 20 -15.28 4.83 1.87
CA HIS A 20 -16.44 5.61 1.50
C HIS A 20 -16.50 5.75 -0.01
N ALA A 21 -17.58 5.28 -0.61
CA ALA A 21 -17.88 5.49 -2.02
C ALA A 21 -19.37 5.78 -2.19
N SER A 22 -19.70 6.85 -2.91
CA SER A 22 -21.08 7.22 -3.19
C SER A 22 -21.21 7.80 -4.60
N VAL A 23 -22.27 7.42 -5.30
CA VAL A 23 -22.62 8.04 -6.58
C VAL A 23 -23.69 9.08 -6.31
N LYS A 24 -23.45 10.32 -6.72
CA LYS A 24 -24.43 11.41 -6.61
C LYS A 24 -24.75 11.96 -8.00
N GLU A 25 -26.01 12.30 -8.21
CA GLU A 25 -26.45 13.00 -9.40
C GLU A 25 -26.44 14.51 -9.15
N LYS A 26 -25.75 15.27 -10.00
CA LYS A 26 -25.69 16.72 -9.92
C LYS A 26 -25.92 17.27 -11.31
N ARG A 27 -27.02 18.03 -11.48
CA ARG A 27 -27.40 18.66 -12.77
C ARG A 27 -27.49 17.66 -13.93
N GLY A 28 -28.05 16.47 -13.69
CA GLY A 28 -28.20 15.42 -14.70
C GLY A 28 -26.92 14.63 -15.01
N GLN A 29 -25.81 14.91 -14.32
CA GLN A 29 -24.58 14.15 -14.43
C GLN A 29 -24.36 13.30 -13.19
N ARG A 30 -23.95 12.05 -13.36
CA ARG A 30 -23.57 11.15 -12.27
C ARG A 30 -22.09 11.32 -11.97
N ALA A 31 -21.75 11.55 -10.71
CA ALA A 31 -20.38 11.64 -10.23
C ALA A 31 -20.14 10.63 -9.10
N LEU A 32 -19.01 9.93 -9.17
CA LEU A 32 -18.55 8.98 -8.16
C LEU A 32 -17.64 9.70 -7.16
N PHE A 33 -18.10 9.92 -5.94
CA PHE A 33 -17.31 10.42 -4.80
C PHE A 33 -16.73 9.27 -4.01
N TYR A 34 -15.43 9.32 -3.73
CA TYR A 34 -14.76 8.32 -2.89
C TYR A 34 -13.74 8.96 -1.97
N ASP A 35 -13.55 8.33 -0.82
CA ASP A 35 -12.52 8.61 0.19
C ASP A 35 -12.12 7.27 0.80
N LEU A 36 -10.86 6.89 0.64
CA LEU A 36 -10.35 5.58 1.05
C LEU A 36 -9.11 5.72 1.95
N ASP A 37 -9.14 4.97 3.04
CA ASP A 37 -8.02 4.65 3.92
C ASP A 37 -8.00 3.12 4.11
N LEU A 38 -7.01 2.47 3.52
CA LEU A 38 -6.90 1.02 3.48
C LEU A 38 -5.75 0.58 4.37
N LEU A 39 -6.02 -0.33 5.31
CA LEU A 39 -4.99 -1.01 6.09
C LEU A 39 -4.87 -2.46 5.64
N CYS A 40 -3.71 -2.82 5.09
CA CYS A 40 -3.35 -4.18 4.74
C CYS A 40 -2.26 -4.72 5.67
N TYR A 41 -2.27 -6.03 5.86
CA TYR A 41 -1.16 -6.78 6.43
C TYR A 41 -0.40 -7.46 5.30
N TRP A 42 0.90 -7.56 5.48
CA TRP A 42 1.77 -8.30 4.57
C TRP A 42 2.63 -9.29 5.32
N GLN A 43 3.09 -10.29 4.59
CA GLN A 43 4.05 -11.27 5.08
C GLN A 43 5.11 -11.49 4.02
N GLY A 44 6.35 -11.64 4.47
CA GLY A 44 7.50 -11.90 3.63
C GLY A 44 8.33 -13.05 4.16
N HIS A 45 8.96 -13.75 3.22
CA HIS A 45 9.90 -14.84 3.48
C HIS A 45 11.21 -14.57 2.74
N CYS A 46 12.33 -14.77 3.42
CA CYS A 46 13.66 -14.57 2.85
C CYS A 46 14.59 -15.72 3.23
N SER A 47 15.28 -16.27 2.22
CA SER A 47 16.31 -17.30 2.39
C SER A 47 17.69 -16.80 1.96
N ILE A 48 17.82 -15.52 1.59
CA ILE A 48 19.08 -14.95 1.10
C ILE A 48 20.08 -14.88 2.26
N GLY A 49 21.19 -15.60 2.11
CA GLY A 49 22.30 -15.58 3.08
C GLY A 49 21.98 -16.25 4.42
N LEU A 50 20.96 -17.12 4.46
CA LEU A 50 20.53 -17.81 5.67
C LEU A 50 20.58 -19.32 5.50
N GLU A 51 20.92 -20.03 6.59
CA GLU A 51 20.82 -21.50 6.68
C GLU A 51 19.36 -21.95 6.77
N GLU A 52 18.50 -21.15 7.41
CA GLU A 52 17.05 -21.38 7.52
C GLU A 52 16.25 -20.15 7.04
N PRO A 53 15.11 -20.33 6.36
CA PRO A 53 14.29 -19.21 5.91
C PRO A 53 13.77 -18.35 7.07
N ALA A 54 13.98 -17.04 6.97
CA ALA A 54 13.41 -16.06 7.89
C ALA A 54 12.09 -15.51 7.37
N SER A 55 11.26 -15.00 8.28
CA SER A 55 10.00 -14.35 7.92
C SER A 55 9.77 -13.04 8.67
N MET A 56 9.05 -12.14 8.02
CA MET A 56 8.62 -10.87 8.60
C MET A 56 7.15 -10.63 8.27
N LYS A 57 6.44 -9.98 9.18
CA LYS A 57 5.09 -9.48 8.94
C LYS A 57 5.08 -7.99 9.24
N GLY A 58 4.26 -7.25 8.52
CA GLY A 58 4.11 -5.83 8.74
C GLY A 58 2.75 -5.32 8.31
N GLU A 59 2.59 -4.01 8.41
CA GLU A 59 1.39 -3.28 8.03
C GLU A 59 1.71 -2.41 6.82
N PHE A 60 0.76 -2.25 5.92
CA PHE A 60 0.78 -1.29 4.82
C PHE A 60 -0.50 -0.48 4.92
N ARG A 61 -0.39 0.83 5.04
CA ARG A 61 -1.56 1.72 5.05
C ARG A 61 -1.50 2.62 3.83
N LEU A 62 -2.60 2.70 3.08
CA LEU A 62 -2.79 3.63 1.97
C LEU A 62 -3.92 4.57 2.36
N TYR A 63 -3.66 5.86 2.50
CA TYR A 63 -4.62 6.80 3.08
C TYR A 63 -4.71 8.11 2.29
N ASN A 64 -5.78 8.86 2.54
CA ASN A 64 -6.12 10.09 1.84
C ASN A 64 -6.38 9.88 0.33
N VAL A 65 -6.89 8.71 -0.05
CA VAL A 65 -7.22 8.40 -1.44
C VAL A 65 -8.58 8.98 -1.77
N GLY A 66 -8.58 10.14 -2.42
CA GLY A 66 -9.77 10.90 -2.80
C GLY A 66 -9.79 11.23 -4.29
N GLN A 67 -10.87 11.88 -4.72
CA GLN A 67 -11.08 12.28 -6.12
C GLN A 67 -9.97 13.19 -6.66
N ASP A 68 -9.51 14.11 -5.81
CA ASP A 68 -8.59 15.18 -6.19
C ASP A 68 -7.15 14.88 -5.76
N THR A 69 -6.89 13.68 -5.22
CA THR A 69 -5.56 13.33 -4.72
C THR A 69 -4.80 12.48 -5.72
N THR A 70 -3.50 12.76 -5.86
CA THR A 70 -2.57 12.00 -6.69
C THR A 70 -1.50 11.33 -5.83
N PHE A 71 -0.92 10.23 -6.31
CA PHE A 71 0.23 9.66 -5.65
C PHE A 71 1.41 10.60 -5.80
N CYS A 72 1.93 11.09 -4.68
CA CYS A 72 3.17 11.85 -4.61
C CYS A 72 3.97 11.38 -3.40
N GLU A 73 5.12 10.75 -3.63
CA GLU A 73 6.03 10.36 -2.56
C GLU A 73 6.52 11.63 -1.81
N GLY A 74 6.36 11.66 -0.48
CA GLY A 74 6.67 12.84 0.32
C GLY A 74 5.80 14.07 0.01
N GLY A 75 4.68 13.88 -0.69
CA GLY A 75 3.77 14.94 -1.09
C GLY A 75 3.01 15.57 0.08
N ASP A 76 2.43 16.74 -0.18
CA ASP A 76 1.61 17.45 0.81
C ASP A 76 0.34 16.63 1.16
N PRO A 77 0.05 16.41 2.46
CA PRO A 77 -1.10 15.61 2.90
C PRO A 77 -2.47 16.15 2.49
N HIS A 78 -2.57 17.39 2.00
CA HIS A 78 -3.86 17.96 1.58
C HIS A 78 -4.17 17.71 0.11
N THR A 79 -3.18 17.35 -0.70
CA THR A 79 -3.32 17.21 -2.17
C THR A 79 -2.87 15.86 -2.70
N SER A 80 -2.19 15.06 -1.88
CA SER A 80 -1.62 13.78 -2.29
C SER A 80 -2.19 12.65 -1.44
N TYR A 81 -2.46 11.50 -2.05
CA TYR A 81 -2.65 10.28 -1.27
C TYR A 81 -1.29 9.68 -0.96
N LEU A 82 -1.18 9.12 0.24
CA LEU A 82 0.08 8.72 0.85
C LEU A 82 -0.02 7.25 1.25
N TYR A 83 1.14 6.63 1.42
CA TYR A 83 1.22 5.32 2.04
C TYR A 83 2.22 5.32 3.19
N SER A 84 2.02 4.41 4.13
CA SER A 84 3.00 4.07 5.14
C SER A 84 3.23 2.58 5.17
N LEU A 85 4.49 2.21 5.40
CA LEU A 85 4.94 0.85 5.51
C LEU A 85 5.48 0.61 6.92
N GLY A 86 4.81 -0.25 7.66
CA GLY A 86 5.13 -0.61 9.04
C GLY A 86 5.88 -1.92 9.16
N PHE A 87 6.87 -1.95 10.05
CA PHE A 87 7.67 -3.12 10.38
C PHE A 87 7.66 -3.35 11.91
N PRO A 88 7.92 -4.58 12.38
CA PRO A 88 8.12 -4.83 13.80
C PRO A 88 9.24 -3.95 14.37
N PRO A 89 9.13 -3.43 15.62
CA PRO A 89 10.09 -2.47 16.18
C PRO A 89 11.56 -2.90 16.10
N LYS A 90 11.82 -4.21 16.21
CA LYS A 90 13.17 -4.79 16.08
C LYS A 90 13.82 -4.66 14.69
N TYR A 91 13.07 -4.26 13.67
CA TYR A 91 13.53 -4.09 12.29
C TYR A 91 13.42 -2.64 11.79
N THR A 92 13.07 -1.71 12.68
CA THR A 92 12.88 -0.29 12.33
C THR A 92 14.21 0.39 12.05
N ASN A 93 15.24 0.14 12.87
CA ASN A 93 16.58 0.70 12.66
C ASN A 93 17.35 -0.16 11.65
N ASP A 94 17.75 0.42 10.51
CA ASP A 94 18.50 -0.31 9.49
C ASP A 94 19.93 -0.65 9.93
N ASP A 95 20.57 0.15 10.79
CA ASP A 95 21.96 -0.12 11.19
C ASP A 95 22.10 -1.45 11.95
N ASP A 96 21.07 -1.81 12.73
CA ASP A 96 21.02 -3.05 13.53
C ASP A 96 20.28 -4.20 12.83
N CYS A 97 19.79 -3.98 11.60
CA CYS A 97 18.92 -4.92 10.91
C CYS A 97 19.74 -5.96 10.11
N GLU A 98 19.40 -7.24 10.28
CA GLU A 98 19.99 -8.34 9.53
C GLU A 98 19.77 -8.18 8.01
N LEU A 99 20.70 -8.67 7.19
CA LEU A 99 20.67 -8.47 5.73
C LEU A 99 19.37 -8.99 5.08
N TRP A 100 18.86 -10.14 5.51
CA TRP A 100 17.60 -10.70 4.99
C TRP A 100 16.41 -9.79 5.27
N ALA A 101 16.40 -9.12 6.43
CA ALA A 101 15.34 -8.23 6.87
C ALA A 101 15.38 -6.94 6.05
N LYS A 102 16.56 -6.38 5.79
CA LYS A 102 16.75 -5.27 4.84
C LYS A 102 16.22 -5.60 3.45
N HIS A 103 16.50 -6.79 2.93
CA HIS A 103 15.97 -7.25 1.65
C HIS A 103 14.44 -7.35 1.64
N LEU A 104 13.83 -7.88 2.70
CA LEU A 104 12.37 -7.93 2.79
C LEU A 104 11.75 -6.54 2.87
N LYS A 105 12.35 -5.61 3.62
CA LYS A 105 11.89 -4.22 3.68
C LYS A 105 11.90 -3.58 2.30
N TYR A 106 12.96 -3.80 1.53
CA TYR A 106 13.07 -3.28 0.16
C TYR A 106 12.02 -3.89 -0.79
N GLU A 107 11.89 -5.22 -0.84
CA GLU A 107 10.90 -5.88 -1.70
C GLU A 107 9.46 -5.57 -1.28
N ALA A 108 9.23 -5.34 0.02
CA ALA A 108 7.97 -4.82 0.53
C ALA A 108 7.68 -3.44 -0.05
N SER A 109 8.62 -2.49 0.04
CA SER A 109 8.45 -1.16 -0.55
C SER A 109 8.11 -1.23 -2.05
N GLU A 110 8.83 -2.02 -2.84
CA GLU A 110 8.55 -2.16 -4.29
C GLU A 110 7.13 -2.72 -4.56
N LEU A 111 6.70 -3.73 -3.80
CA LEU A 111 5.35 -4.27 -3.91
C LEU A 111 4.29 -3.20 -3.60
N PHE A 112 4.54 -2.36 -2.60
CA PHE A 112 3.58 -1.36 -2.16
C PHE A 112 3.52 -0.11 -3.04
N GLU A 113 4.63 0.27 -3.67
CA GLU A 113 4.62 1.23 -4.76
C GLU A 113 3.76 0.73 -5.93
N LEU A 114 3.90 -0.55 -6.31
CA LEU A 114 3.07 -1.17 -7.35
C LEU A 114 1.58 -1.18 -6.97
N VAL A 115 1.25 -1.53 -5.73
CA VAL A 115 -0.14 -1.52 -5.23
C VAL A 115 -0.73 -0.11 -5.30
N SER A 116 0.04 0.90 -4.88
CA SER A 116 -0.38 2.30 -4.93
C SER A 116 -0.65 2.74 -6.37
N ALA A 117 0.21 2.36 -7.32
CA ALA A 117 0.01 2.64 -8.74
C ALA A 117 -1.26 1.97 -9.29
N ILE A 118 -1.49 0.69 -8.96
CA ILE A 118 -2.68 -0.07 -9.37
C ILE A 118 -3.96 0.55 -8.81
N VAL A 119 -3.97 0.98 -7.55
CA VAL A 119 -5.13 1.69 -6.97
C VAL A 119 -5.43 2.95 -7.78
N GLY A 120 -4.41 3.74 -8.11
CA GLY A 120 -4.55 4.91 -8.97
C GLY A 120 -5.12 4.57 -10.36
N GLU A 121 -4.68 3.47 -10.97
CA GLU A 121 -5.22 3.01 -12.27
C GLU A 121 -6.67 2.54 -12.17
N CYS A 122 -7.01 1.73 -11.17
CA CYS A 122 -8.36 1.24 -10.93
C CYS A 122 -9.34 2.41 -10.73
N ILE A 123 -8.94 3.41 -9.96
CA ILE A 123 -9.73 4.63 -9.74
C ILE A 123 -9.94 5.38 -11.05
N ARG A 124 -8.88 5.63 -11.83
CA ARG A 124 -8.99 6.27 -13.15
C ARG A 124 -9.89 5.49 -14.11
N ALA A 125 -9.82 4.17 -14.09
CA ALA A 125 -10.66 3.31 -14.92
C ALA A 125 -12.14 3.38 -14.52
N LEU A 126 -12.44 3.42 -13.22
CA LEU A 126 -13.80 3.57 -12.70
C LEU A 126 -14.40 4.93 -13.03
N THR A 127 -13.60 6.00 -13.03
CA THR A 127 -14.05 7.33 -13.42
C THR A 127 -14.23 7.47 -14.94
N ALA A 128 -13.38 6.81 -15.74
CA ALA A 128 -13.47 6.85 -17.20
C ALA A 128 -14.58 5.95 -17.80
N LYS A 129 -14.97 4.85 -17.14
CA LYS A 129 -16.03 3.94 -17.61
C LYS A 129 -17.46 4.50 -17.47
N VAL A 130 -17.61 5.71 -16.94
CA VAL A 130 -18.88 6.43 -16.95
C VAL A 130 -18.94 7.28 -18.22
N CYS A 131 -19.21 6.62 -19.36
CA CYS A 131 -19.62 7.24 -20.62
C CYS A 131 -20.78 6.44 -21.19
#